data_AF-M9LYW0-F1
#
_entry.id   AF-M9LYW0-F1
#
_cell.length_a   1.000
_cell.length_b   1.000
_cell.length_c   1.000
_cell.angle_alpha   90.00
_cell.angle_beta   90.00
_cell.angle_gamma   90.00
#
_symmetry.space_group_name_H-M   'P 1'
#
loop_
_entity.id
_entity.type
_entity.pdbx_description
1 polymer ?
#
loop_
_entity_poly.entity_id
_entity_poly.type
_entity_poly.pdbx_seq_one_letter_code
_entity_poly.pdbx_strand_id
1 'polypeptide(L)'
;MAPGKANVDKSTTIRAASKNKQRSQPSNRAAASPFGSSAGGSLADSLSSLFSPQPHGKDAALASLLASTSKPPTTSGPKSGLSAFGSFPTGQSPAASKPSPAGPSQLLDQKSKSRQSDTKVKESASSAKPEESAPNKLKGDSSKDAQSRPGPGPDKLPSKPAASNQASASKPASSSAIPSPKPAITQVPAGRRPVFRPVLASSTAVTWPEMPVAGSKTVLHTLLETLASPEVKQTVLKDHGRNSQARSLQPKRQLQAASSAASVSAAPQALAGINSITRALEAEIHTELSSLHADAADGAKQKGKSTALVPQIEIVFVCRHDAASSTLIAHLPMLVAARNAVSAAHTAADTTDARSTLLFALPAGSEALLARALGLRRASVVALTSAFAPTHLKRLLDAVQRETGSVCRLRAAWLETALRAAKRSKSGPLALPQLPPTVKLLRTTQPLDLNASKAANKSRRKERSARWKKRKMQLQQSIRSLRAELKHAAKAKRQAKKVGQSSTDSPMQIDA
;
A
#
# COMPACT_ATOMS: atom_id res chain seq x y z
N MET A 1 69.04 28.66 31.77
CA MET A 1 67.68 28.14 31.55
C MET A 1 67.34 28.31 30.08
N ALA A 2 67.28 27.20 29.33
CA ALA A 2 67.00 27.20 27.90
C ALA A 2 65.58 26.63 27.64
N PRO A 3 64.77 27.24 26.76
CA PRO A 3 63.43 26.73 26.46
C PRO A 3 63.49 25.55 25.47
N GLY A 4 62.80 24.47 25.83
CA GLY A 4 62.67 23.25 25.03
C GLY A 4 61.83 23.45 23.77
N LYS A 5 62.32 22.94 22.64
CA LYS A 5 61.64 22.94 21.34
C LYS A 5 60.64 21.78 21.28
N ALA A 6 59.40 22.07 20.91
CA ALA A 6 58.35 21.08 20.64
C ALA A 6 58.57 20.43 19.27
N ASN A 7 58.56 19.10 19.23
CA ASN A 7 58.64 18.30 18.02
C ASN A 7 57.22 18.05 17.48
N VAL A 8 56.94 18.48 16.26
CA VAL A 8 55.65 18.30 15.58
C VAL A 8 55.83 17.25 14.49
N ASP A 9 55.24 16.07 14.71
CA ASP A 9 55.20 14.98 13.74
C ASP A 9 54.41 15.37 12.48
N LYS A 10 55.12 15.37 11.34
CA LYS A 10 54.56 15.52 9.99
C LYS A 10 54.39 14.13 9.37
N SER A 11 53.29 13.44 9.65
CA SER A 11 53.01 12.16 8.96
C SER A 11 51.52 11.90 8.79
N THR A 12 50.78 12.76 8.07
CA THR A 12 49.48 12.35 7.51
C THR A 12 49.10 13.12 6.24
N THR A 13 49.95 13.08 5.21
CA THR A 13 49.57 13.49 3.86
C THR A 13 48.83 12.34 3.18
N ILE A 14 47.50 12.29 3.33
CA ILE A 14 46.66 11.40 2.52
C ILE A 14 46.49 12.05 1.14
N ARG A 15 47.33 11.64 0.17
CA ARG A 15 47.10 11.90 -1.26
C ARG A 15 45.83 11.14 -1.69
N ALA A 16 44.75 11.87 -1.90
CA ALA A 16 43.58 11.37 -2.60
C ALA A 16 43.92 11.23 -4.10
N ALA A 17 44.18 10.01 -4.56
CA ALA A 17 44.27 9.70 -5.97
C ALA A 17 42.85 9.71 -6.58
N SER A 18 42.53 10.80 -7.27
CA SER A 18 41.38 10.91 -8.17
C SER A 18 41.55 9.94 -9.33
N LYS A 19 40.80 8.84 -9.32
CA LYS A 19 40.65 7.96 -10.49
C LYS A 19 39.55 8.52 -11.39
N ASN A 20 40.01 9.22 -12.42
CA ASN A 20 39.27 9.63 -13.59
C ASN A 20 38.63 8.39 -14.24
N LYS A 21 37.30 8.28 -14.17
CA LYS A 21 36.52 7.23 -14.82
C LYS A 21 35.80 7.86 -16.00
N GLN A 22 36.49 7.92 -17.15
CA GLN A 22 35.86 8.22 -18.42
C GLN A 22 34.81 7.14 -18.69
N ARG A 23 33.54 7.54 -18.60
CA ARG A 23 32.39 6.75 -19.05
C ARG A 23 32.19 7.09 -20.52
N SER A 24 32.56 6.16 -21.39
CA SER A 24 32.28 6.19 -22.82
C SER A 24 30.76 6.33 -23.05
N GLN A 25 30.38 7.38 -23.75
CA GLN A 25 29.05 7.60 -24.31
C GLN A 25 28.79 6.56 -25.41
N PRO A 26 27.64 5.86 -25.44
CA PRO A 26 27.22 5.13 -26.63
C PRO A 26 26.71 6.11 -27.68
N SER A 27 27.29 6.03 -28.87
CA SER A 27 26.93 6.77 -30.08
C SER A 27 25.48 6.50 -30.50
N ASN A 28 24.72 7.58 -30.71
CA ASN A 28 23.46 7.59 -31.43
C ASN A 28 23.68 7.08 -32.86
N ARG A 29 23.09 5.93 -33.20
CA ARG A 29 22.90 5.51 -34.59
C ARG A 29 21.41 5.59 -34.90
N ALA A 30 21.06 6.61 -35.66
CA ALA A 30 19.76 6.75 -36.29
C ALA A 30 19.50 5.56 -37.22
N ALA A 31 18.38 4.87 -37.00
CA ALA A 31 17.74 4.02 -37.98
C ALA A 31 16.32 4.54 -38.15
N ALA A 32 16.04 5.02 -39.35
CA ALA A 32 14.73 5.48 -39.77
C ALA A 32 13.73 4.32 -39.72
N SER A 33 12.58 4.52 -39.06
CA SER A 33 11.38 3.72 -39.28
C SER A 33 10.29 4.62 -39.87
N PRO A 34 9.73 4.29 -41.04
CA PRO A 34 8.66 5.05 -41.67
C PRO A 34 7.32 4.46 -41.23
N PHE A 35 6.63 5.06 -40.26
CA PHE A 35 5.18 4.90 -40.15
C PHE A 35 4.57 6.00 -39.27
N GLY A 36 3.84 6.88 -39.94
CA GLY A 36 2.52 7.40 -39.56
C GLY A 36 2.32 7.96 -38.15
N SER A 37 2.24 9.29 -38.10
CA SER A 37 1.61 10.11 -37.08
C SER A 37 0.25 9.57 -36.60
N SER A 38 0.08 9.48 -35.28
CA SER A 38 -1.18 9.78 -34.62
C SER A 38 -0.90 10.35 -33.23
N ALA A 39 -1.26 11.62 -33.05
CA ALA A 39 -1.19 12.33 -31.79
C ALA A 39 -2.14 11.68 -30.75
N GLY A 40 -1.56 11.17 -29.67
CA GLY A 40 -2.27 10.58 -28.55
C GLY A 40 -1.34 10.53 -27.35
N GLY A 41 -1.04 11.71 -26.79
CA GLY A 41 -0.19 11.85 -25.60
C GLY A 41 -0.81 11.12 -24.41
N SER A 42 -0.17 10.01 -24.01
CA SER A 42 -0.54 9.22 -22.84
C SER A 42 -0.19 9.98 -21.55
N LEU A 43 -1.20 10.29 -20.73
CA LEU A 43 -1.07 10.90 -19.39
C LEU A 43 -0.29 10.02 -18.38
N ALA A 44 0.06 8.78 -18.75
CA ALA A 44 0.77 7.86 -17.87
C ALA A 44 2.23 8.25 -17.60
N ASP A 45 2.90 8.99 -18.50
CA ASP A 45 4.29 9.41 -18.30
C ASP A 45 4.42 10.59 -17.32
N SER A 46 3.37 11.42 -17.18
CA SER A 46 3.38 12.58 -16.26
C SER A 46 3.18 12.23 -14.78
N LEU A 47 2.71 11.02 -14.45
CA LEU A 47 2.51 10.59 -13.04
C LEU A 47 3.70 9.80 -12.49
N SER A 48 4.58 9.30 -13.37
CA SER A 48 5.77 8.53 -12.99
C SER A 48 6.87 9.38 -12.36
N SER A 49 6.83 10.72 -12.55
CA SER A 49 7.77 11.67 -11.95
C SER A 49 7.38 12.13 -10.53
N LEU A 50 6.16 11.84 -10.06
CA LEU A 50 5.65 12.29 -8.76
C LEU A 50 5.93 11.31 -7.60
N PHE A 51 6.37 10.08 -7.91
CA PHE A 51 6.63 9.04 -6.90
C PHE A 51 8.08 8.55 -6.85
N SER A 52 9.02 9.27 -7.47
CA SER A 52 10.44 8.99 -7.27
C SER A 52 10.85 9.48 -5.87
N PRO A 53 11.38 8.61 -4.98
CA PRO A 53 11.71 8.99 -3.62
C PRO A 53 12.81 10.07 -3.64
N GLN A 54 12.45 11.29 -3.26
CA GLN A 54 13.41 12.37 -3.06
C GLN A 54 14.49 11.92 -2.06
N PRO A 55 15.78 12.06 -2.38
CA PRO A 55 16.85 11.78 -1.43
C PRO A 55 16.82 12.83 -0.32
N HIS A 56 16.24 12.48 0.82
CA HIS A 56 16.32 13.30 2.02
C HIS A 56 17.72 13.21 2.62
N GLY A 57 18.49 14.29 2.47
CA GLY A 57 19.68 14.54 3.26
C GLY A 57 20.71 15.37 2.50
N LYS A 58 21.07 16.54 3.07
CA LYS A 58 22.25 17.42 2.92
C LYS A 58 22.88 17.68 1.53
N ASP A 59 22.82 16.75 0.60
CA ASP A 59 23.40 16.84 -0.75
C ASP A 59 22.53 17.67 -1.71
N ALA A 60 21.24 17.83 -1.44
CA ALA A 60 20.34 18.68 -2.24
C ALA A 60 20.72 20.17 -2.18
N ALA A 61 21.25 20.65 -1.05
CA ALA A 61 21.64 22.05 -0.90
C ALA A 61 22.89 22.40 -1.74
N LEU A 62 23.79 21.45 -1.99
CA LEU A 62 24.95 21.63 -2.85
C LEU A 62 24.60 21.57 -4.34
N ALA A 63 23.61 20.75 -4.71
CA ALA A 63 23.13 20.67 -6.09
C ALA A 63 22.43 21.97 -6.55
N SER A 64 21.69 22.64 -5.67
CA SER A 64 21.07 23.94 -5.98
C SER A 64 22.06 25.11 -6.07
N LEU A 65 23.23 25.02 -5.41
CA LEU A 65 24.27 26.06 -5.47
C LEU A 65 25.12 25.99 -6.75
N LEU A 66 25.22 24.82 -7.39
CA LEU A 66 26.00 24.65 -8.63
C LEU A 66 25.19 24.92 -9.91
N ALA A 67 23.87 25.05 -9.82
CA ALA A 67 22.99 25.29 -10.98
C ALA A 67 22.77 26.77 -11.33
N SER A 68 23.29 27.71 -10.53
CA SER A 68 23.08 29.16 -10.71
C SER A 68 24.36 29.90 -11.08
N THR A 69 25.00 29.57 -12.21
CA THR A 69 26.03 30.44 -12.80
C THR A 69 25.99 30.40 -14.34
N SER A 70 25.07 31.16 -14.98
CA SER A 70 25.24 31.50 -16.40
C SER A 70 24.51 32.78 -16.82
N LYS A 71 25.31 33.85 -16.91
CA LYS A 71 25.29 35.04 -17.81
C LYS A 71 24.09 36.02 -17.82
N PRO A 72 24.34 37.34 -17.92
CA PRO A 72 23.33 38.41 -18.01
C PRO A 72 23.05 38.85 -19.46
N PRO A 73 21.95 39.59 -19.69
CA PRO A 73 22.02 40.69 -20.66
C PRO A 73 21.35 41.99 -20.17
N THR A 74 22.09 43.07 -20.45
CA THR A 74 21.69 44.40 -20.96
C THR A 74 20.57 45.21 -20.30
N THR A 75 21.02 46.41 -19.91
CA THR A 75 20.33 47.64 -19.52
C THR A 75 19.39 48.23 -20.58
N SER A 76 18.18 48.64 -20.19
CA SER A 76 17.53 49.89 -20.67
C SER A 76 16.21 50.20 -19.94
N GLY A 77 16.15 51.36 -19.28
CA GLY A 77 14.99 52.26 -19.33
C GLY A 77 13.87 52.11 -18.28
N PRO A 78 13.09 53.19 -18.00
CA PRO A 78 12.90 53.65 -16.63
C PRO A 78 11.44 53.74 -16.12
N LYS A 79 11.34 53.79 -14.78
CA LYS A 79 10.37 54.53 -13.92
C LYS A 79 8.87 54.43 -14.24
N SER A 80 8.16 53.72 -13.36
CA SER A 80 6.80 54.01 -12.84
C SER A 80 6.60 53.01 -11.69
N GLY A 81 6.42 53.36 -10.42
CA GLY A 81 5.31 54.14 -9.89
C GLY A 81 4.34 53.17 -9.17
N LEU A 82 3.94 53.53 -7.95
CA LEU A 82 2.80 52.99 -7.17
C LEU A 82 3.06 51.84 -6.15
N SER A 83 3.34 52.28 -4.92
CA SER A 83 2.52 52.05 -3.70
C SER A 83 1.59 50.82 -3.61
N ALA A 84 1.69 50.11 -2.48
CA ALA A 84 0.61 49.84 -1.51
C ALA A 84 0.66 48.42 -0.90
N PHE A 85 0.18 48.32 0.35
CA PHE A 85 0.03 47.16 1.24
C PHE A 85 1.29 46.71 1.98
N GLY A 86 1.36 46.70 3.32
CA GLY A 86 0.37 46.96 4.36
C GLY A 86 0.97 46.56 5.70
N SER A 87 1.20 47.54 6.59
CA SER A 87 1.67 47.34 7.97
C SER A 87 0.51 46.93 8.86
N PHE A 88 0.72 45.90 9.68
CA PHE A 88 -0.21 45.48 10.73
C PHE A 88 -0.18 46.46 11.91
N PRO A 89 -1.32 46.91 12.44
CA PRO A 89 -1.35 47.69 13.67
C PRO A 89 -1.36 46.78 14.90
N THR A 90 -0.44 47.06 15.83
CA THR A 90 -0.43 46.54 17.19
C THR A 90 -1.48 47.29 18.01
N GLY A 91 -2.51 46.58 18.48
CA GLY A 91 -3.57 47.16 19.31
C GLY A 91 -3.07 47.52 20.71
N GLN A 92 -3.23 48.79 21.07
CA GLN A 92 -3.23 49.29 22.45
C GLN A 92 -4.62 49.09 23.06
N SER A 93 -4.68 48.79 24.36
CA SER A 93 -5.89 48.94 25.18
C SER A 93 -5.49 49.60 26.51
N PRO A 94 -6.28 50.53 27.06
CA PRO A 94 -5.89 51.30 28.23
C PRO A 94 -6.53 50.84 29.55
N ALA A 95 -5.75 51.09 30.61
CA ALA A 95 -6.09 51.63 31.93
C ALA A 95 -6.80 50.79 33.04
N ALA A 96 -6.21 50.97 34.24
CA ALA A 96 -6.73 50.88 35.63
C ALA A 96 -6.72 49.48 36.31
N SER A 97 -6.37 49.28 37.59
CA SER A 97 -5.76 50.09 38.67
C SER A 97 -5.42 49.17 39.87
N LYS A 98 -4.19 49.27 40.43
CA LYS A 98 -3.64 49.09 41.83
C LYS A 98 -4.30 48.12 42.88
N PRO A 99 -3.64 47.77 44.02
CA PRO A 99 -2.21 47.63 44.38
C PRO A 99 -1.84 46.30 45.13
N SER A 100 -0.53 46.06 45.28
CA SER A 100 0.15 45.01 46.06
C SER A 100 -0.11 45.07 47.59
N PRO A 101 0.34 44.07 48.41
CA PRO A 101 1.74 44.06 48.87
C PRO A 101 2.40 42.68 49.13
N ALA A 102 3.75 42.71 49.09
CA ALA A 102 4.71 42.00 49.94
C ALA A 102 4.89 40.46 49.85
N GLY A 103 6.12 40.03 49.51
CA GLY A 103 6.65 38.69 49.83
C GLY A 103 7.88 38.31 49.00
N PRO A 104 9.04 37.92 49.60
CA PRO A 104 10.36 38.20 49.03
C PRO A 104 10.96 37.11 48.13
N SER A 105 11.84 37.61 47.27
CA SER A 105 12.82 36.96 46.41
C SER A 105 13.70 35.95 47.16
N GLN A 106 13.90 34.77 46.56
CA GLN A 106 15.12 33.98 46.81
C GLN A 106 15.86 33.68 45.50
N LEU A 107 16.96 34.41 45.41
CA LEU A 107 18.15 34.24 44.60
C LEU A 107 18.89 32.97 45.09
N LEU A 108 19.34 32.09 44.19
CA LEU A 108 20.41 31.13 44.51
C LEU A 108 21.18 30.72 43.26
N ASP A 109 22.27 31.45 43.05
CA ASP A 109 23.50 31.05 42.37
C ASP A 109 24.03 29.73 42.97
N GLN A 110 24.44 28.73 42.18
CA GLN A 110 25.78 28.57 41.58
C GLN A 110 26.84 28.03 42.56
N LYS A 111 27.69 27.11 42.04
CA LYS A 111 28.94 26.52 42.63
C LYS A 111 28.69 25.30 43.55
N SER A 112 29.21 24.10 43.33
CA SER A 112 30.61 23.66 43.17
C SER A 112 30.60 22.12 42.94
N LYS A 113 31.34 21.51 42.00
CA LYS A 113 32.77 21.13 42.00
C LYS A 113 33.15 20.05 43.05
N SER A 114 33.11 18.77 42.66
CA SER A 114 33.86 17.65 43.27
C SER A 114 34.33 16.71 42.13
N ARG A 115 35.62 16.69 41.74
CA ARG A 115 36.75 15.91 42.32
C ARG A 115 36.33 14.47 42.64
N GLN A 116 36.49 13.52 41.72
CA GLN A 116 37.69 12.68 41.54
C GLN A 116 38.25 12.14 42.87
N SER A 117 37.93 10.87 43.15
CA SER A 117 38.78 9.98 43.93
C SER A 117 38.69 8.58 43.31
N ASP A 118 39.78 8.21 42.65
CA ASP A 118 40.10 6.83 42.27
C ASP A 118 40.25 5.99 43.54
N THR A 119 39.53 4.88 43.62
CA THR A 119 39.85 3.81 44.57
C THR A 119 40.06 2.50 43.81
N LYS A 120 41.35 2.23 43.70
CA LYS A 120 42.02 1.00 43.27
C LYS A 120 41.60 -0.13 44.23
N VAL A 121 40.81 -1.10 43.76
CA VAL A 121 40.59 -2.36 44.49
C VAL A 121 41.29 -3.51 43.77
N LYS A 122 42.18 -4.06 44.56
CA LYS A 122 43.12 -5.16 44.44
C LYS A 122 42.46 -6.48 44.07
N GLU A 123 43.17 -7.23 43.24
CA GLU A 123 42.97 -8.65 42.94
C GLU A 123 42.87 -9.51 44.20
N SER A 124 41.98 -10.49 44.19
CA SER A 124 42.21 -11.76 44.87
C SER A 124 41.69 -12.90 44.01
N ALA A 125 42.57 -13.88 43.84
CA ALA A 125 42.42 -15.06 43.02
C ALA A 125 41.76 -16.21 43.79
N SER A 126 40.97 -17.02 43.11
CA SER A 126 40.79 -18.47 43.33
C SER A 126 40.04 -19.01 42.10
N SER A 127 40.67 -19.77 41.20
CA SER A 127 41.06 -21.19 41.27
C SER A 127 39.87 -22.16 41.36
N ALA A 128 39.32 -22.53 40.20
CA ALA A 128 38.73 -23.86 39.97
C ALA A 128 38.78 -24.17 38.47
N LYS A 129 39.47 -25.26 38.13
CA LYS A 129 39.69 -25.81 36.79
C LYS A 129 38.48 -26.66 36.31
N PRO A 130 38.43 -27.02 35.02
CA PRO A 130 37.24 -27.47 34.30
C PRO A 130 37.07 -28.99 34.28
N GLU A 131 35.84 -29.45 34.09
CA GLU A 131 35.56 -30.77 33.53
C GLU A 131 35.00 -30.68 32.11
N GLU A 132 35.45 -31.67 31.35
CA GLU A 132 35.46 -31.86 29.92
C GLU A 132 34.53 -33.05 29.65
N SER A 133 33.52 -32.90 28.79
CA SER A 133 32.87 -34.07 28.18
C SER A 133 32.42 -33.79 26.75
N ALA A 134 32.66 -34.81 25.94
CA ALA A 134 32.82 -34.84 24.50
C ALA A 134 31.56 -34.56 23.66
N PRO A 135 31.74 -34.25 22.36
CA PRO A 135 30.65 -34.08 21.40
C PRO A 135 30.22 -35.43 20.79
N ASN A 136 28.91 -35.68 20.77
CA ASN A 136 28.34 -36.86 20.13
C ASN A 136 28.28 -36.66 18.60
N LYS A 137 28.88 -37.60 17.88
CA LYS A 137 29.07 -37.62 16.42
C LYS A 137 28.22 -38.77 15.89
N LEU A 138 27.11 -38.49 15.20
CA LEU A 138 26.37 -39.50 14.44
C LEU A 138 26.35 -39.15 12.96
N LYS A 139 27.06 -40.00 12.22
CA LYS A 139 27.05 -40.22 10.78
C LYS A 139 25.91 -41.22 10.52
N GLY A 140 25.12 -41.02 9.48
CA GLY A 140 24.04 -41.94 9.10
C GLY A 140 23.47 -41.60 7.74
N ASP A 141 24.16 -42.07 6.73
CA ASP A 141 23.83 -42.06 5.31
C ASP A 141 22.84 -43.20 5.01
N SER A 142 21.78 -42.98 4.21
CA SER A 142 21.22 -43.99 3.29
C SER A 142 19.95 -43.51 2.58
N SER A 143 20.13 -43.38 1.27
CA SER A 143 19.14 -43.45 0.20
C SER A 143 18.26 -44.70 0.29
N LYS A 144 17.00 -44.60 -0.15
CA LYS A 144 16.38 -45.57 -1.09
C LYS A 144 15.00 -45.12 -1.57
N ASP A 145 14.89 -45.08 -2.89
CA ASP A 145 13.66 -45.18 -3.68
C ASP A 145 12.79 -46.37 -3.26
N ALA A 146 11.46 -46.21 -3.35
CA ALA A 146 10.59 -47.12 -4.11
C ALA A 146 9.11 -46.71 -4.02
N GLN A 147 8.46 -46.82 -5.18
CA GLN A 147 7.03 -46.73 -5.44
C GLN A 147 6.20 -47.76 -4.65
N SER A 148 4.93 -47.44 -4.38
CA SER A 148 3.74 -48.08 -4.96
C SER A 148 2.52 -48.14 -4.01
N ARG A 149 1.50 -47.33 -4.34
CA ARG A 149 0.08 -47.67 -4.63
C ARG A 149 -0.73 -48.60 -3.65
N PRO A 150 -2.06 -48.78 -3.83
CA PRO A 150 -3.08 -48.24 -2.91
C PRO A 150 -3.92 -49.33 -2.20
N GLY A 151 -4.69 -48.93 -1.19
CA GLY A 151 -5.74 -49.76 -0.60
C GLY A 151 -6.87 -48.93 0.00
N PRO A 152 -8.13 -49.07 -0.46
CA PRO A 152 -9.30 -48.46 0.15
C PRO A 152 -9.91 -49.41 1.18
N GLY A 153 -10.14 -48.93 2.41
CA GLY A 153 -10.87 -49.64 3.46
C GLY A 153 -12.12 -48.84 3.84
N PRO A 154 -13.31 -49.47 3.88
CA PRO A 154 -14.59 -48.79 4.07
C PRO A 154 -15.01 -48.62 5.55
N ASP A 155 -15.91 -47.66 5.75
CA ASP A 155 -17.04 -47.62 6.68
C ASP A 155 -16.85 -48.08 8.13
N LYS A 156 -16.88 -47.10 9.04
CA LYS A 156 -17.45 -47.30 10.38
C LYS A 156 -18.14 -46.02 10.88
N LEU A 157 -19.46 -45.99 10.67
CA LEU A 157 -20.41 -45.26 11.51
C LEU A 157 -20.42 -45.87 12.92
N PRO A 158 -20.70 -45.06 13.95
CA PRO A 158 -21.74 -45.47 14.88
C PRO A 158 -22.75 -44.35 15.20
N SER A 159 -24.00 -44.65 14.86
CA SER A 159 -25.20 -44.60 15.71
C SER A 159 -25.24 -43.64 16.92
N LYS A 160 -26.21 -42.71 16.80
CA LYS A 160 -27.15 -42.17 17.82
C LYS A 160 -27.55 -43.24 18.88
N PRO A 161 -27.95 -42.84 20.11
CA PRO A 161 -29.39 -42.65 20.33
C PRO A 161 -29.80 -41.58 21.38
N ALA A 162 -31.12 -41.29 21.38
CA ALA A 162 -32.00 -40.85 22.48
C ALA A 162 -31.62 -39.58 23.29
N ALA A 163 -32.37 -38.48 23.23
CA ALA A 163 -33.75 -38.29 23.70
C ALA A 163 -33.95 -38.63 25.19
N SER A 164 -33.81 -37.63 26.06
CA SER A 164 -34.50 -37.61 27.35
C SER A 164 -35.01 -36.19 27.65
N ASN A 165 -36.33 -36.07 27.66
CA ASN A 165 -37.07 -34.96 28.25
C ASN A 165 -36.77 -34.90 29.75
N GLN A 166 -36.31 -33.75 30.24
CA GLN A 166 -36.59 -33.34 31.61
C GLN A 166 -37.03 -31.88 31.61
N ALA A 167 -38.33 -31.73 31.82
CA ALA A 167 -38.95 -30.50 32.23
C ALA A 167 -38.55 -30.24 33.70
N SER A 168 -37.79 -29.17 33.94
CA SER A 168 -37.62 -28.59 35.25
C SER A 168 -37.86 -27.09 35.15
N ALA A 169 -38.95 -26.66 35.77
CA ALA A 169 -39.30 -25.27 35.97
C ALA A 169 -38.19 -24.57 36.77
N SER A 170 -37.52 -23.60 36.15
CA SER A 170 -36.60 -22.69 36.83
C SER A 170 -36.98 -21.24 36.51
N LYS A 171 -37.45 -20.57 37.57
CA LYS A 171 -37.35 -19.15 37.96
C LYS A 171 -37.05 -18.10 36.86
N PRO A 172 -37.76 -16.96 36.84
CA PRO A 172 -37.50 -15.87 35.90
C PRO A 172 -36.09 -15.33 36.11
N ALA A 173 -35.20 -15.62 35.16
CA ALA A 173 -33.86 -15.09 35.10
C ALA A 173 -33.94 -13.57 34.89
N SER A 174 -33.49 -12.83 35.89
CA SER A 174 -33.13 -11.43 35.77
C SER A 174 -32.23 -11.24 34.56
N SER A 175 -32.57 -10.24 33.75
CA SER A 175 -31.85 -9.83 32.55
C SER A 175 -30.38 -9.57 32.86
N SER A 176 -29.55 -10.58 32.67
CA SER A 176 -28.09 -10.48 32.74
C SER A 176 -27.67 -9.75 31.47
N ALA A 177 -27.52 -8.43 31.60
CA ALA A 177 -26.92 -7.59 30.58
C ALA A 177 -25.56 -8.21 30.18
N ILE A 178 -25.48 -8.72 28.96
CA ILE A 178 -24.25 -9.25 28.38
C ILE A 178 -23.22 -8.12 28.48
N PRO A 179 -22.14 -8.26 29.27
CA PRO A 179 -21.16 -7.19 29.42
C PRO A 179 -20.55 -6.96 28.04
N SER A 180 -20.83 -5.79 27.47
CA SER A 180 -20.23 -5.37 26.21
C SER A 180 -18.70 -5.49 26.36
N PRO A 181 -18.01 -6.14 25.40
CA PRO A 181 -16.60 -6.43 25.53
C PRO A 181 -15.86 -5.10 25.71
N LYS A 182 -15.31 -4.88 26.91
CA LYS A 182 -14.49 -3.69 27.20
C LYS A 182 -13.44 -3.60 26.10
N PRO A 183 -13.33 -2.47 25.39
CA PRO A 183 -12.42 -2.33 24.26
C PRO A 183 -11.02 -2.73 24.73
N ALA A 184 -10.43 -3.72 24.07
CA ALA A 184 -9.12 -4.24 24.44
C ALA A 184 -8.10 -3.09 24.41
N ILE A 185 -7.80 -2.52 25.58
CA ILE A 185 -6.84 -1.44 25.70
C ILE A 185 -5.49 -2.09 25.40
N THR A 186 -4.94 -1.83 24.21
CA THR A 186 -3.59 -2.25 23.84
C THR A 186 -2.65 -1.82 24.96
N GLN A 187 -2.09 -2.81 25.67
CA GLN A 187 -1.19 -2.57 26.77
C GLN A 187 0.01 -1.78 26.26
N VAL A 188 0.30 -0.66 26.91
CA VAL A 188 1.47 0.16 26.57
C VAL A 188 2.71 -0.64 26.98
N PRO A 189 3.70 -0.86 26.10
CA PRO A 189 4.92 -1.58 26.46
C PRO A 189 5.59 -0.92 27.67
N ALA A 190 6.13 -1.72 28.59
CA ALA A 190 6.85 -1.23 29.76
C ALA A 190 7.97 -0.24 29.36
N GLY A 191 8.16 0.82 30.16
CA GLY A 191 9.14 1.89 29.88
C GLY A 191 8.72 2.88 28.79
N ARG A 192 7.46 2.86 28.34
CA ARG A 192 6.89 3.85 27.43
C ARG A 192 5.64 4.48 28.04
N ARG A 193 5.42 5.76 27.73
CA ARG A 193 4.20 6.51 28.06
C ARG A 193 3.33 6.72 26.82
N PRO A 194 2.00 6.61 26.92
CA PRO A 194 1.10 6.96 25.82
C PRO A 194 1.15 8.48 25.60
N VAL A 195 1.19 8.90 24.34
CA VAL A 195 1.16 10.30 23.91
C VAL A 195 0.17 10.43 22.77
N PHE A 196 -0.81 11.31 22.92
CA PHE A 196 -1.79 11.58 21.88
C PHE A 196 -1.27 12.68 20.96
N ARG A 197 -1.20 12.38 19.66
CA ARG A 197 -0.78 13.34 18.63
C ARG A 197 -2.00 13.80 17.86
N PRO A 198 -2.24 15.11 17.73
CA PRO A 198 -3.28 15.60 16.85
C PRO A 198 -2.91 15.27 15.40
N VAL A 199 -3.86 14.67 14.68
CA VAL A 199 -3.77 14.35 13.26
C VAL A 199 -5.02 14.91 12.60
N LEU A 200 -4.84 15.73 11.57
CA LEU A 200 -5.96 16.22 10.76
C LEU A 200 -6.59 15.04 10.03
N ALA A 201 -7.87 14.80 10.27
CA ALA A 201 -8.64 13.86 9.49
C ALA A 201 -9.16 14.57 8.24
N SER A 202 -9.09 13.87 7.11
CA SER A 202 -9.67 14.35 5.85
C SER A 202 -11.19 14.43 6.01
N SER A 203 -11.74 15.65 5.91
CA SER A 203 -13.19 15.90 5.87
C SER A 203 -13.84 15.47 4.56
N THR A 204 -13.03 15.20 3.53
CA THR A 204 -13.47 14.75 2.21
C THR A 204 -13.46 13.23 2.06
N ALA A 205 -12.98 12.50 3.06
CA ALA A 205 -12.94 11.04 3.04
C ALA A 205 -14.35 10.45 3.05
N VAL A 206 -14.67 9.65 2.03
CA VAL A 206 -15.92 8.89 1.97
C VAL A 206 -15.77 7.63 2.82
N THR A 207 -16.61 7.51 3.85
CA THR A 207 -16.64 6.34 4.73
C THR A 207 -17.43 5.19 4.11
N TRP A 208 -17.11 3.97 4.52
CA TRP A 208 -17.96 2.82 4.21
C TRP A 208 -19.35 2.99 4.84
N PRO A 209 -20.43 2.55 4.18
CA PRO A 209 -21.73 2.50 4.80
C PRO A 209 -21.71 1.53 5.99
N GLU A 210 -22.28 1.94 7.11
CA GLU A 210 -22.46 1.08 8.28
C GLU A 210 -23.70 0.20 8.08
N MET A 211 -23.51 -1.10 8.27
CA MET A 211 -24.50 -2.11 7.89
C MET A 211 -25.05 -2.82 9.13
N PRO A 212 -26.39 -2.86 9.34
CA PRO A 212 -26.95 -3.68 10.38
C PRO A 212 -26.66 -5.16 10.09
N VAL A 213 -26.15 -5.87 11.10
CA VAL A 213 -25.71 -7.27 10.95
C VAL A 213 -26.86 -8.16 10.47
N ALA A 214 -28.08 -7.94 10.99
CA ALA A 214 -29.27 -8.68 10.57
C ALA A 214 -29.57 -8.45 9.08
N GLY A 215 -29.68 -7.20 8.65
CA GLY A 215 -29.99 -6.86 7.26
C GLY A 215 -28.92 -7.30 6.26
N SER A 216 -27.64 -7.27 6.66
CA SER A 216 -26.55 -7.76 5.83
C SER A 216 -26.67 -9.24 5.45
N LYS A 217 -27.23 -10.07 6.35
CA LYS A 217 -27.48 -11.49 6.11
C LYS A 217 -28.70 -11.70 5.20
N THR A 218 -29.78 -10.96 5.42
CA THR A 218 -31.00 -11.03 4.58
C THR A 218 -30.68 -10.72 3.12
N VAL A 219 -29.91 -9.66 2.88
CA VAL A 219 -29.47 -9.28 1.53
C VAL A 219 -28.54 -10.33 0.93
N LEU A 220 -27.60 -10.87 1.70
CA LEU A 220 -26.72 -11.96 1.21
C LEU A 220 -27.53 -13.20 0.79
N HIS A 221 -28.50 -13.62 1.60
CA HIS A 221 -29.35 -14.77 1.25
C HIS A 221 -30.17 -14.50 -0.01
N THR A 222 -30.74 -13.30 -0.15
CA THR A 222 -31.47 -12.89 -1.36
C THR A 222 -30.57 -12.89 -2.59
N LEU A 223 -29.31 -12.43 -2.44
CA LEU A 223 -28.31 -12.46 -3.50
C LEU A 223 -27.96 -13.90 -3.90
N LEU A 224 -27.73 -14.79 -2.93
CA LEU A 224 -27.43 -16.19 -3.20
C LEU A 224 -28.60 -16.93 -3.84
N GLU A 225 -29.83 -16.68 -3.41
CA GLU A 225 -31.05 -17.22 -4.02
C GLU A 225 -31.17 -16.75 -5.48
N THR A 226 -30.92 -15.47 -5.73
CA THR A 226 -30.95 -14.88 -7.07
C THR A 226 -29.88 -15.49 -7.98
N LEU A 227 -28.66 -15.66 -7.49
CA LEU A 227 -27.56 -16.28 -8.23
C LEU A 227 -27.74 -17.80 -8.42
N ALA A 228 -28.55 -18.45 -7.58
CA ALA A 228 -28.90 -19.86 -7.72
C ALA A 228 -29.98 -20.12 -8.78
N SER A 229 -30.73 -19.09 -9.20
CA SER A 229 -31.70 -19.19 -10.30
C SER A 229 -31.01 -19.72 -11.57
N PRO A 230 -31.55 -20.75 -12.24
CA PRO A 230 -30.89 -21.38 -13.39
C PRO A 230 -30.66 -20.40 -14.55
N GLU A 231 -31.60 -19.46 -14.75
CA GLU A 231 -31.52 -18.44 -15.80
C GLU A 231 -30.33 -17.50 -15.56
N VAL A 232 -30.22 -16.96 -14.34
CA VAL A 232 -29.14 -16.06 -13.92
C VAL A 232 -27.80 -16.81 -13.90
N LYS A 233 -27.79 -18.04 -13.40
CA LYS A 233 -26.55 -18.83 -13.32
C LYS A 233 -25.94 -19.08 -14.69
N GLN A 234 -26.76 -19.36 -15.70
CA GLN A 234 -26.27 -19.56 -17.08
C GLN A 234 -25.71 -18.27 -17.68
N THR A 235 -26.36 -17.12 -17.47
CA THR A 235 -25.88 -15.83 -17.99
C THR A 235 -24.58 -15.41 -17.32
N VAL A 236 -24.50 -15.54 -15.99
CA VAL A 236 -23.29 -15.20 -15.21
C VAL A 236 -22.12 -16.10 -15.58
N LEU A 237 -22.34 -17.42 -15.74
CA LEU A 237 -21.29 -18.34 -16.20
C LEU A 237 -20.80 -18.00 -17.60
N LYS A 238 -21.70 -17.57 -18.50
CA LYS A 238 -21.34 -17.11 -19.85
C LYS A 238 -20.47 -15.85 -19.80
N ASP A 239 -20.80 -14.90 -18.93
CA ASP A 239 -20.04 -13.66 -18.76
C ASP A 239 -18.64 -13.91 -18.17
N HIS A 240 -18.52 -14.82 -17.20
CA HIS A 240 -17.23 -15.17 -16.60
C HIS A 240 -16.37 -16.09 -17.47
N GLY A 241 -17.00 -17.05 -18.18
CA GLY A 241 -16.31 -17.99 -19.06
C GLY A 241 -15.62 -17.31 -20.25
N ARG A 242 -16.24 -16.27 -20.82
CA ARG A 242 -15.71 -15.49 -21.96
C ARG A 242 -14.31 -14.94 -21.71
N ASN A 243 -14.05 -14.42 -20.52
CA ASN A 243 -12.77 -13.78 -20.20
C ASN A 243 -11.62 -14.77 -20.04
N SER A 244 -11.92 -16.02 -19.64
CA SER A 244 -10.90 -17.06 -19.50
C SER A 244 -10.41 -17.59 -20.86
N GLN A 245 -11.31 -17.70 -21.85
CA GLN A 245 -10.97 -18.24 -23.17
C GLN A 245 -10.32 -17.21 -24.09
N ALA A 246 -10.73 -15.94 -24.02
CA ALA A 246 -10.13 -14.86 -24.82
C ALA A 246 -8.61 -14.70 -24.57
N ARG A 247 -8.12 -15.13 -23.41
CA ARG A 247 -6.69 -15.09 -23.07
C ARG A 247 -5.93 -16.37 -23.43
N SER A 248 -6.62 -17.49 -23.56
CA SER A 248 -6.02 -18.80 -23.88
C SER A 248 -5.82 -18.99 -25.39
N LEU A 249 -6.66 -18.35 -26.21
CA LEU A 249 -6.64 -18.48 -27.67
C LEU A 249 -5.99 -17.29 -28.39
N GLN A 250 -4.77 -16.92 -27.99
CA GLN A 250 -3.86 -16.24 -28.92
C GLN A 250 -2.90 -17.27 -29.53
N PRO A 251 -3.35 -18.18 -30.43
CA PRO A 251 -2.42 -18.86 -31.30
C PRO A 251 -1.92 -17.83 -32.32
N LYS A 252 -0.61 -17.75 -32.39
CA LYS A 252 0.18 -17.18 -33.48
C LYS A 252 -0.28 -17.81 -34.82
N ARG A 253 -1.38 -17.34 -35.40
CA ARG A 253 -1.83 -17.75 -36.74
C ARG A 253 -2.36 -16.55 -37.52
N GLN A 254 -1.46 -16.09 -38.38
CA GLN A 254 -1.70 -15.27 -39.55
C GLN A 254 -2.89 -15.75 -40.38
N LEU A 255 -3.62 -14.77 -40.90
CA LEU A 255 -4.23 -14.76 -42.23
C LEU A 255 -5.17 -15.93 -42.54
N GLN A 256 -6.44 -15.79 -42.15
CA GLN A 256 -7.53 -16.12 -43.07
C GLN A 256 -8.78 -15.36 -42.65
N ALA A 257 -9.08 -14.32 -43.44
CA ALA A 257 -10.29 -13.53 -43.38
C ALA A 257 -11.43 -14.36 -43.97
N ALA A 258 -12.39 -14.76 -43.13
CA ALA A 258 -13.70 -15.19 -43.59
C ALA A 258 -14.76 -14.62 -42.64
N SER A 259 -15.68 -13.88 -43.24
CA SER A 259 -16.74 -13.08 -42.67
C SER A 259 -17.77 -13.91 -41.88
N SER A 260 -17.50 -14.21 -40.61
CA SER A 260 -18.55 -14.66 -39.69
C SER A 260 -19.20 -13.44 -39.04
N ALA A 261 -20.49 -13.25 -39.30
CA ALA A 261 -21.31 -12.16 -38.75
C ALA A 261 -21.03 -11.93 -37.26
N ALA A 262 -20.59 -10.71 -36.92
CA ALA A 262 -20.29 -10.31 -35.55
C ALA A 262 -21.56 -10.42 -34.70
N SER A 263 -21.73 -11.52 -33.98
CA SER A 263 -22.80 -11.66 -32.99
C SER A 263 -22.61 -10.53 -31.99
N VAL A 264 -23.54 -9.58 -31.98
CA VAL A 264 -23.54 -8.43 -31.06
C VAL A 264 -23.39 -8.98 -29.65
N SER A 265 -22.21 -8.80 -29.07
CA SER A 265 -21.90 -9.38 -27.77
C SER A 265 -22.78 -8.70 -26.74
N ALA A 266 -23.79 -9.43 -26.25
CA ALA A 266 -24.65 -8.97 -25.16
C ALA A 266 -23.80 -8.43 -24.00
N ALA A 267 -24.23 -7.28 -23.48
CA ALA A 267 -23.62 -6.61 -22.34
C ALA A 267 -23.48 -7.56 -21.13
N PRO A 268 -22.38 -7.48 -20.36
CA PRO A 268 -22.21 -8.30 -19.17
C PRO A 268 -23.27 -7.92 -18.12
N GLN A 269 -23.98 -8.93 -17.63
CA GLN A 269 -25.02 -8.76 -16.60
C GLN A 269 -24.42 -8.67 -15.20
N ALA A 270 -23.33 -9.41 -14.96
CA ALA A 270 -22.62 -9.42 -13.69
C ALA A 270 -21.11 -9.33 -13.89
N LEU A 271 -20.46 -8.50 -13.07
CA LEU A 271 -19.01 -8.34 -13.03
C LEU A 271 -18.48 -8.88 -11.71
N ALA A 272 -17.38 -9.62 -11.75
CA ALA A 272 -16.70 -10.12 -10.57
C ALA A 272 -15.22 -9.73 -10.58
N GLY A 273 -14.72 -9.37 -9.41
CA GLY A 273 -13.32 -9.00 -9.18
C GLY A 273 -13.08 -7.49 -9.14
N ILE A 274 -12.14 -7.09 -8.27
CA ILE A 274 -11.81 -5.69 -7.96
C ILE A 274 -11.46 -4.91 -9.24
N ASN A 275 -10.49 -5.40 -10.02
CA ASN A 275 -9.99 -4.70 -11.20
C ASN A 275 -11.04 -4.55 -12.31
N SER A 276 -11.92 -5.54 -12.47
CA SER A 276 -12.99 -5.50 -13.48
C SER A 276 -13.99 -4.40 -13.13
N ILE A 277 -14.36 -4.32 -11.86
CA ILE A 277 -15.36 -3.37 -11.35
C ILE A 277 -14.80 -1.95 -11.30
N THR A 278 -13.54 -1.76 -10.88
CA THR A 278 -12.92 -0.43 -10.87
C THR A 278 -12.80 0.14 -12.28
N ARG A 279 -12.34 -0.66 -13.25
CA ARG A 279 -12.27 -0.25 -14.67
C ARG A 279 -13.64 0.09 -15.24
N ALA A 280 -14.67 -0.68 -14.88
CA ALA A 280 -16.02 -0.41 -15.35
C ALA A 280 -16.59 0.89 -14.75
N LEU A 281 -16.41 1.12 -13.44
CA LEU A 281 -16.79 2.38 -12.80
C LEU A 281 -16.02 3.59 -13.37
N GLU A 282 -14.71 3.46 -13.59
CA GLU A 282 -13.88 4.50 -14.21
C GLU A 282 -14.32 4.80 -15.65
N ALA A 283 -14.65 3.78 -16.42
CA ALA A 283 -15.17 3.94 -17.78
C ALA A 283 -16.52 4.67 -17.78
N GLU A 284 -17.45 4.29 -16.89
CA GLU A 284 -18.74 5.00 -16.72
C GLU A 284 -18.50 6.47 -16.37
N ILE A 285 -17.68 6.76 -15.35
CA ILE A 285 -17.33 8.13 -14.94
C ILE A 285 -16.76 8.91 -16.14
N HIS A 286 -15.84 8.33 -16.90
CA HIS A 286 -15.23 8.99 -18.05
C HIS A 286 -16.25 9.29 -19.16
N THR A 287 -17.11 8.33 -19.48
CA THR A 287 -18.17 8.52 -20.50
C THR A 287 -19.16 9.60 -20.08
N GLU A 288 -19.60 9.60 -18.82
CA GLU A 288 -20.54 10.60 -18.32
C GLU A 288 -19.89 11.99 -18.23
N LEU A 289 -18.63 12.11 -17.80
CA LEU A 289 -17.90 13.38 -17.79
C LEU A 289 -17.70 13.93 -19.21
N SER A 290 -17.41 13.07 -20.19
CA SER A 290 -17.27 13.48 -21.58
C SER A 290 -18.59 14.03 -22.14
N SER A 291 -19.72 13.41 -21.76
CA SER A 291 -21.05 13.91 -22.10
C SER A 291 -21.32 15.27 -21.46
N LEU A 292 -20.96 15.48 -20.18
CA LEU A 292 -21.12 16.78 -19.52
C LEU A 292 -20.34 17.90 -20.21
N HIS A 293 -19.14 17.62 -20.70
CA HIS A 293 -18.33 18.59 -21.43
C HIS A 293 -18.91 18.90 -22.82
N ALA A 294 -19.45 17.89 -23.51
CA ALA A 294 -20.11 18.09 -24.80
C ALA A 294 -21.38 18.96 -24.66
N ASP A 295 -22.19 18.71 -23.63
CA ASP A 295 -23.41 19.49 -23.35
C ASP A 295 -23.11 20.97 -23.04
N ALA A 296 -21.95 21.26 -22.45
CA ALA A 296 -21.52 22.62 -22.14
C ALA A 296 -21.07 23.41 -23.38
N ALA A 297 -20.53 22.74 -24.39
CA ALA A 297 -20.05 23.37 -25.62
C ALA A 297 -21.18 23.66 -26.62
N ASP A 298 -22.11 22.72 -26.81
CA ASP A 298 -23.10 22.74 -27.90
C ASP A 298 -24.43 23.41 -27.53
N GLY A 299 -24.39 24.41 -26.63
CA GLY A 299 -25.54 25.12 -26.11
C GLY A 299 -26.68 25.32 -27.13
N ALA A 300 -27.71 24.48 -27.01
CA ALA A 300 -29.05 24.58 -27.60
C ALA A 300 -29.43 23.83 -28.89
N LYS A 301 -28.62 22.96 -29.54
CA LYS A 301 -29.08 22.30 -30.80
C LYS A 301 -28.91 20.78 -30.99
N GLN A 302 -28.46 20.00 -30.00
CA GLN A 302 -28.38 18.55 -30.18
C GLN A 302 -29.72 17.83 -29.96
N LYS A 303 -30.45 17.60 -31.07
CA LYS A 303 -31.70 16.83 -31.12
C LYS A 303 -31.39 15.32 -31.03
N GLY A 304 -31.34 14.78 -29.81
CA GLY A 304 -31.75 13.42 -29.46
C GLY A 304 -31.13 12.21 -30.19
N LYS A 305 -29.83 12.21 -30.49
CA LYS A 305 -29.19 10.96 -30.97
C LYS A 305 -29.03 10.01 -29.79
N SER A 306 -29.95 9.05 -29.65
CA SER A 306 -29.92 8.02 -28.61
C SER A 306 -28.65 7.19 -28.76
N THR A 307 -27.64 7.48 -27.95
CA THR A 307 -26.45 6.63 -27.82
C THR A 307 -26.91 5.28 -27.28
N ALA A 308 -26.44 4.20 -27.92
CA ALA A 308 -26.73 2.84 -27.48
C ALA A 308 -26.42 2.73 -25.98
N LEU A 309 -27.40 2.26 -25.20
CA LEU A 309 -27.34 2.20 -23.75
C LEU A 309 -26.21 1.25 -23.32
N VAL A 310 -25.09 1.83 -22.90
CA VAL A 310 -24.01 1.09 -22.23
C VAL A 310 -24.57 0.57 -20.90
N PRO A 311 -24.39 -0.72 -20.57
CA PRO A 311 -24.85 -1.26 -19.29
C PRO A 311 -24.19 -0.49 -18.13
N GLN A 312 -25.01 -0.03 -17.19
CA GLN A 312 -24.55 0.76 -16.05
C GLN A 312 -24.53 -0.09 -14.79
N ILE A 313 -23.56 0.10 -13.91
CA ILE A 313 -23.49 -0.60 -12.62
C ILE A 313 -24.52 0.00 -11.66
N GLU A 314 -25.48 -0.82 -11.22
CA GLU A 314 -26.53 -0.39 -10.29
C GLU A 314 -26.19 -0.70 -8.84
N ILE A 315 -25.56 -1.84 -8.57
CA ILE A 315 -25.18 -2.24 -7.21
C ILE A 315 -23.84 -2.95 -7.19
N VAL A 316 -23.02 -2.64 -6.18
CA VAL A 316 -21.71 -3.24 -5.91
C VAL A 316 -21.73 -3.87 -4.51
N PHE A 317 -21.53 -5.19 -4.46
CA PHE A 317 -21.37 -5.96 -3.23
C PHE A 317 -19.89 -6.20 -2.93
N VAL A 318 -19.47 -5.92 -1.69
CA VAL A 318 -18.07 -6.04 -1.25
C VAL A 318 -17.95 -6.93 -0.01
N CYS A 319 -17.17 -8.01 -0.09
CA CYS A 319 -16.80 -8.85 1.06
C CYS A 319 -15.69 -8.20 1.89
N ARG A 320 -16.00 -7.07 2.55
CA ARG A 320 -15.01 -6.23 3.25
C ARG A 320 -14.22 -7.00 4.33
N HIS A 321 -14.89 -7.90 5.05
CA HIS A 321 -14.30 -8.66 6.15
C HIS A 321 -13.45 -9.86 5.69
N ASP A 322 -13.63 -10.32 4.45
CA ASP A 322 -12.95 -11.50 3.91
C ASP A 322 -11.76 -11.12 3.01
N ALA A 323 -11.70 -9.87 2.55
CA ALA A 323 -10.60 -9.36 1.76
C ALA A 323 -9.26 -9.41 2.53
N ALA A 324 -8.25 -10.07 1.97
CA ALA A 324 -6.94 -10.25 2.60
C ALA A 324 -6.23 -8.93 2.97
N SER A 325 -6.54 -7.83 2.28
CA SER A 325 -6.07 -6.49 2.60
C SER A 325 -7.19 -5.49 2.38
N SER A 326 -7.54 -4.75 3.43
CA SER A 326 -8.52 -3.66 3.36
C SER A 326 -8.08 -2.54 2.42
N THR A 327 -6.77 -2.38 2.20
CA THR A 327 -6.20 -1.39 1.28
C THR A 327 -6.65 -1.63 -0.16
N LEU A 328 -6.84 -2.88 -0.57
CA LEU A 328 -7.24 -3.23 -1.93
C LEU A 328 -8.66 -2.75 -2.28
N ILE A 329 -9.53 -2.62 -1.29
CA ILE A 329 -10.93 -2.20 -1.49
C ILE A 329 -11.20 -0.79 -0.97
N ALA A 330 -10.24 -0.16 -0.26
CA ALA A 330 -10.41 1.12 0.43
C ALA A 330 -10.84 2.29 -0.48
N HIS A 331 -10.59 2.19 -1.78
CA HIS A 331 -10.91 3.23 -2.76
C HIS A 331 -12.34 3.11 -3.34
N LEU A 332 -13.02 1.97 -3.18
CA LEU A 332 -14.35 1.74 -3.75
C LEU A 332 -15.41 2.75 -3.27
N PRO A 333 -15.49 3.13 -1.98
CA PRO A 333 -16.45 4.16 -1.54
C PRO A 333 -16.28 5.48 -2.28
N MET A 334 -15.02 5.90 -2.50
CA MET A 334 -14.73 7.13 -3.24
C MET A 334 -15.09 7.02 -4.72
N LEU A 335 -14.79 5.90 -5.38
CA LEU A 335 -15.16 5.68 -6.79
C LEU A 335 -16.68 5.68 -6.98
N VAL A 336 -17.43 4.98 -6.12
CA VAL A 336 -18.89 4.96 -6.19
C VAL A 336 -19.48 6.34 -5.92
N ALA A 337 -18.96 7.07 -4.93
CA ALA A 337 -19.38 8.44 -4.67
C ALA A 337 -19.07 9.38 -5.85
N ALA A 338 -17.94 9.20 -6.52
CA ALA A 338 -17.59 9.97 -7.72
C ALA A 338 -18.54 9.69 -8.87
N ARG A 339 -18.82 8.42 -9.15
CA ARG A 339 -19.83 8.01 -10.13
C ARG A 339 -21.18 8.63 -9.81
N ASN A 340 -21.67 8.49 -8.57
CA ASN A 340 -22.94 9.06 -8.15
C ASN A 340 -22.99 10.59 -8.29
N ALA A 341 -21.87 11.29 -8.03
CA ALA A 341 -21.81 12.73 -8.18
C ALA A 341 -21.88 13.17 -9.65
N VAL A 342 -21.25 12.43 -10.56
CA VAL A 342 -21.34 12.68 -12.01
C VAL A 342 -22.74 12.40 -12.52
N SER A 343 -23.36 11.29 -12.13
CA SER A 343 -24.73 10.97 -12.52
C SER A 343 -25.73 12.01 -11.98
N ALA A 344 -25.52 12.51 -10.76
CA ALA A 344 -26.34 13.57 -10.19
C ALA A 344 -26.19 14.91 -10.95
N ALA A 345 -25.02 15.20 -11.51
CA ALA A 345 -24.80 16.39 -12.32
C ALA A 345 -25.48 16.31 -13.70
N HIS A 346 -25.77 15.11 -14.20
CA HIS A 346 -26.52 14.87 -15.43
C HIS A 346 -28.02 15.14 -15.25
N THR A 347 -28.62 14.64 -14.17
CA THR A 347 -30.02 14.90 -13.84
C THR A 347 -30.24 16.36 -13.45
N ALA A 348 -30.86 17.12 -14.34
CA ALA A 348 -31.11 18.56 -14.18
C ALA A 348 -32.17 18.90 -13.11
N ALA A 349 -32.92 17.91 -12.64
CA ALA A 349 -33.94 18.06 -11.62
C ALA A 349 -33.48 17.36 -10.33
N ASP A 350 -33.79 17.95 -9.16
CA ASP A 350 -33.62 17.36 -7.83
C ASP A 350 -34.51 16.11 -7.60
N THR A 351 -34.91 15.43 -8.67
CA THR A 351 -35.57 14.13 -8.60
C THR A 351 -34.64 13.18 -7.85
N THR A 352 -35.13 12.72 -6.69
CA THR A 352 -34.46 11.74 -5.84
C THR A 352 -34.14 10.45 -6.58
N ASP A 353 -34.73 10.21 -7.74
CA ASP A 353 -34.62 9.00 -8.52
C ASP A 353 -33.42 8.98 -9.49
N ALA A 354 -32.49 9.93 -9.36
CA ALA A 354 -31.25 9.89 -10.12
C ALA A 354 -30.55 8.53 -9.91
N ARG A 355 -30.30 7.82 -11.03
CA ARG A 355 -29.66 6.49 -11.06
C ARG A 355 -28.35 6.52 -10.29
N SER A 356 -28.37 6.05 -9.05
CA SER A 356 -27.19 5.98 -8.21
C SER A 356 -26.75 4.53 -8.05
N THR A 357 -25.45 4.30 -8.17
CA THR A 357 -24.84 3.03 -7.81
C THR A 357 -24.85 2.88 -6.29
N LEU A 358 -25.40 1.76 -5.81
CA LEU A 358 -25.40 1.39 -4.41
C LEU A 358 -24.11 0.63 -4.06
N LEU A 359 -23.49 0.94 -2.92
CA LEU A 359 -22.37 0.18 -2.39
C LEU A 359 -22.81 -0.57 -1.12
N PHE A 360 -22.70 -1.89 -1.15
CA PHE A 360 -23.15 -2.76 -0.06
C PHE A 360 -21.99 -3.59 0.51
N ALA A 361 -21.74 -3.47 1.81
CA ALA A 361 -20.75 -4.29 2.51
C ALA A 361 -21.39 -5.59 3.02
N LEU A 362 -20.89 -6.73 2.56
CA LEU A 362 -21.36 -8.06 2.96
C LEU A 362 -20.74 -8.51 4.30
N PRO A 363 -21.44 -9.39 5.06
CA PRO A 363 -20.92 -9.91 6.31
C PRO A 363 -19.71 -10.84 6.11
N ALA A 364 -18.98 -11.15 7.18
CA ALA A 364 -17.87 -12.09 7.14
C ALA A 364 -18.32 -13.50 6.70
N GLY A 365 -17.47 -14.19 5.93
CA GLY A 365 -17.74 -15.50 5.33
C GLY A 365 -18.50 -15.45 4.00
N SER A 366 -18.87 -14.27 3.52
CA SER A 366 -19.62 -14.11 2.27
C SER A 366 -18.78 -14.42 1.03
N GLU A 367 -17.46 -14.19 1.05
CA GLU A 367 -16.58 -14.44 -0.11
C GLU A 367 -16.65 -15.89 -0.57
N ALA A 368 -16.61 -16.84 0.37
CA ALA A 368 -16.64 -18.28 0.05
C ALA A 368 -18.01 -18.70 -0.53
N LEU A 369 -19.10 -18.14 0.00
CA LEU A 369 -20.45 -18.43 -0.48
C LEU A 369 -20.67 -17.87 -1.89
N LEU A 370 -20.23 -16.64 -2.15
CA LEU A 370 -20.29 -16.02 -3.47
C LEU A 370 -19.38 -16.71 -4.48
N ALA A 371 -18.16 -17.05 -4.07
CA ALA A 371 -17.23 -17.78 -4.93
C ALA A 371 -17.85 -19.11 -5.39
N ARG A 372 -18.49 -19.84 -4.46
CA ARG A 372 -19.21 -21.08 -4.78
C ARG A 372 -20.42 -20.85 -5.69
N ALA A 373 -21.22 -19.82 -5.44
CA ALA A 373 -22.40 -19.52 -6.26
C ALA A 373 -22.02 -19.13 -7.70
N LEU A 374 -20.94 -18.36 -7.87
CA LEU A 374 -20.44 -17.87 -9.16
C LEU A 374 -19.51 -18.86 -9.89
N GLY A 375 -19.12 -19.96 -9.26
CA GLY A 375 -18.14 -20.91 -9.82
C GLY A 375 -16.73 -20.33 -9.93
N LEU A 376 -16.38 -19.36 -9.08
CA LEU A 376 -15.08 -18.71 -9.05
C LEU A 376 -14.23 -19.26 -7.89
N ARG A 377 -12.90 -19.18 -8.00
CA ARG A 377 -12.01 -19.52 -6.88
C ARG A 377 -12.17 -18.55 -5.71
N ARG A 378 -12.38 -17.27 -6.02
CA ARG A 378 -12.53 -16.16 -5.07
C ARG A 378 -13.44 -15.10 -5.68
N ALA A 379 -14.33 -14.52 -4.87
CA ALA A 379 -15.24 -13.46 -5.28
C ALA A 379 -15.37 -12.41 -4.17
N SER A 380 -14.37 -11.53 -4.08
CA SER A 380 -14.34 -10.49 -3.03
C SER A 380 -15.22 -9.28 -3.34
N VAL A 381 -15.48 -9.01 -4.62
CA VAL A 381 -16.34 -7.91 -5.08
C VAL A 381 -17.15 -8.39 -6.28
N VAL A 382 -18.45 -8.12 -6.26
CA VAL A 382 -19.41 -8.46 -7.31
C VAL A 382 -20.25 -7.24 -7.61
N ALA A 383 -20.44 -6.91 -8.87
CA ALA A 383 -21.31 -5.81 -9.30
C ALA A 383 -22.38 -6.34 -10.26
N LEU A 384 -23.61 -5.82 -10.12
CA LEU A 384 -24.72 -6.11 -11.03
C LEU A 384 -24.97 -4.88 -11.89
N THR A 385 -25.16 -5.11 -13.19
CA THR A 385 -25.41 -4.05 -14.16
C THR A 385 -26.89 -3.94 -14.50
N SER A 386 -27.29 -2.87 -15.18
CA SER A 386 -28.63 -2.66 -15.70
C SER A 386 -29.06 -3.70 -16.76
N ALA A 387 -28.11 -4.49 -17.28
CA ALA A 387 -28.40 -5.60 -18.18
C ALA A 387 -28.81 -6.88 -17.42
N PHE A 388 -28.70 -6.89 -16.09
CA PHE A 388 -29.16 -8.00 -15.26
C PHE A 388 -30.69 -8.13 -15.31
N ALA A 389 -31.21 -9.33 -15.06
CA ALA A 389 -32.64 -9.60 -15.11
C ALA A 389 -33.42 -8.62 -14.20
N PRO A 390 -34.31 -7.77 -14.75
CA PRO A 390 -34.84 -6.60 -14.04
C PRO A 390 -35.72 -6.99 -12.84
N THR A 391 -36.41 -8.13 -12.91
CA THR A 391 -37.21 -8.69 -11.81
C THR A 391 -36.33 -9.03 -10.60
N HIS A 392 -35.22 -9.71 -10.85
CA HIS A 392 -34.26 -10.11 -9.84
C HIS A 392 -33.47 -8.92 -9.29
N LEU A 393 -33.06 -7.98 -10.16
CA LEU A 393 -32.37 -6.76 -9.77
C LEU A 393 -33.25 -5.91 -8.86
N LYS A 394 -34.51 -5.69 -9.25
CA LYS A 394 -35.48 -4.94 -8.44
C LYS A 394 -35.69 -5.59 -7.07
N ARG A 395 -35.86 -6.91 -6.99
CA ARG A 395 -35.98 -7.64 -5.72
C ARG A 395 -34.77 -7.40 -4.80
N LEU A 396 -33.56 -7.38 -5.37
CA LEU A 396 -32.33 -7.10 -4.61
C LEU A 396 -32.24 -5.64 -4.16
N LEU A 397 -32.57 -4.69 -5.05
CA LEU A 397 -32.60 -3.26 -4.71
C LEU A 397 -33.62 -3.00 -3.60
N ASP A 398 -34.81 -3.59 -3.67
CA ASP A 398 -35.85 -3.48 -2.65
C ASP A 398 -35.40 -4.08 -1.30
N ALA A 399 -34.68 -5.21 -1.33
CA ALA A 399 -34.11 -5.82 -0.13
C ALA A 399 -33.04 -4.92 0.51
N VAL A 400 -32.14 -4.35 -0.29
CA VAL A 400 -31.09 -3.43 0.18
C VAL A 400 -31.72 -2.15 0.73
N GLN A 401 -32.67 -1.56 0.02
CA GLN A 401 -33.37 -0.35 0.42
C GLN A 401 -34.15 -0.55 1.72
N ARG A 402 -34.80 -1.72 1.90
CA ARG A 402 -35.53 -2.06 3.12
C ARG A 402 -34.61 -2.16 4.35
N GLU A 403 -33.46 -2.81 4.18
CA GLU A 403 -32.54 -3.07 5.30
C GLU A 403 -31.62 -1.89 5.62
N THR A 404 -31.36 -1.00 4.67
CA THR A 404 -30.35 0.06 4.80
C THR A 404 -30.86 1.47 4.56
N GLY A 405 -32.07 1.62 4.04
CA GLY A 405 -32.58 2.91 3.59
C GLY A 405 -31.64 3.53 2.55
N SER A 406 -31.31 4.81 2.75
CA SER A 406 -30.40 5.56 1.86
C SER A 406 -28.91 5.40 2.19
N VAL A 407 -28.54 4.63 3.22
CA VAL A 407 -27.15 4.55 3.72
C VAL A 407 -26.19 3.99 2.67
N CYS A 408 -26.63 3.03 1.85
CA CYS A 408 -25.81 2.44 0.77
C CYS A 408 -25.65 3.37 -0.45
N ARG A 409 -26.41 4.47 -0.52
CA ARG A 409 -26.31 5.47 -1.58
C ARG A 409 -25.25 6.49 -1.20
N LEU A 410 -23.99 6.14 -1.46
CA LEU A 410 -22.87 7.01 -1.13
C LEU A 410 -22.90 8.29 -1.96
N ARG A 411 -22.95 9.43 -1.26
CA ARG A 411 -22.91 10.77 -1.85
C ARG A 411 -21.79 11.57 -1.22
N ALA A 412 -21.01 12.25 -2.06
CA ALA A 412 -20.00 13.19 -1.63
C ALA A 412 -20.47 14.60 -1.97
N ALA A 413 -21.14 15.27 -1.03
CA ALA A 413 -21.75 16.58 -1.25
C ALA A 413 -20.75 17.63 -1.78
N TRP A 414 -19.49 17.57 -1.33
CA TRP A 414 -18.43 18.46 -1.82
C TRP A 414 -18.13 18.23 -3.31
N LEU A 415 -18.17 16.98 -3.77
CA LEU A 415 -17.90 16.61 -5.16
C LEU A 415 -19.07 16.94 -6.07
N GLU A 416 -20.30 16.69 -5.60
CA GLU A 416 -21.53 17.07 -6.30
C GLU A 416 -21.61 18.58 -6.51
N THR A 417 -21.33 19.36 -5.46
CA THR A 417 -21.32 20.83 -5.56
C THR A 417 -20.21 21.30 -6.49
N ALA A 418 -19.02 20.69 -6.46
CA ALA A 418 -17.94 21.01 -7.39
C ALA A 418 -18.31 20.72 -8.86
N LEU A 419 -18.91 19.57 -9.14
CA LEU A 419 -19.37 19.22 -10.50
C LEU A 419 -20.52 20.12 -10.95
N ARG A 420 -21.46 20.44 -10.06
CA ARG A 420 -22.56 21.38 -10.36
C ARG A 420 -22.03 22.78 -10.63
N ALA A 421 -21.02 23.23 -9.88
CA ALA A 421 -20.36 24.51 -10.10
C ALA A 421 -19.61 24.53 -11.44
N ALA A 422 -18.91 23.45 -11.79
CA ALA A 422 -18.23 23.32 -13.07
C ALA A 422 -19.21 23.34 -14.26
N LYS A 423 -20.38 22.72 -14.12
CA LYS A 423 -21.44 22.70 -15.15
C LYS A 423 -22.07 24.08 -15.35
N ARG A 424 -22.22 24.87 -14.28
CA ARG A 424 -22.89 26.18 -14.31
C ARG A 424 -21.90 27.31 -14.57
N SER A 425 -21.42 27.44 -15.80
CA SER A 425 -20.49 28.53 -16.19
C SER A 425 -21.08 29.95 -16.05
N LYS A 426 -22.40 30.11 -15.90
CA LYS A 426 -23.10 31.41 -15.87
C LYS A 426 -23.77 31.77 -14.55
N SER A 427 -24.08 30.80 -13.67
CA SER A 427 -24.58 31.12 -12.33
C SER A 427 -23.37 31.26 -11.41
N GLY A 428 -23.28 32.33 -10.65
CA GLY A 428 -22.12 32.63 -9.79
C GLY A 428 -21.63 31.47 -8.90
N PRO A 429 -20.46 31.65 -8.24
CA PRO A 429 -19.79 30.57 -7.51
C PRO A 429 -20.73 29.93 -6.48
N LEU A 430 -21.01 28.64 -6.65
CA LEU A 430 -21.72 27.87 -5.62
C LEU A 430 -20.81 27.73 -4.41
N ALA A 431 -21.28 28.19 -3.25
CA ALA A 431 -20.55 27.99 -2.00
C ALA A 431 -20.40 26.48 -1.75
N LEU A 432 -19.16 26.00 -1.76
CA LEU A 432 -18.86 24.65 -1.32
C LEU A 432 -19.27 24.52 0.16
N PRO A 433 -20.03 23.49 0.54
CA PRO A 433 -20.35 23.27 1.94
C PRO A 433 -19.03 23.06 2.71
N GLN A 434 -18.66 24.06 3.50
CA GLN A 434 -17.45 24.00 4.32
C GLN A 434 -17.73 23.11 5.52
N LEU A 435 -17.18 21.90 5.51
CA LEU A 435 -17.20 21.03 6.67
C LEU A 435 -16.11 21.49 7.65
N PRO A 436 -16.41 21.59 8.96
CA PRO A 436 -15.40 21.93 9.95
C PRO A 436 -14.26 20.90 9.93
N PRO A 437 -12.99 21.33 10.04
CA PRO A 437 -11.87 20.41 10.07
C PRO A 437 -11.97 19.50 11.30
N THR A 438 -11.79 18.20 11.12
CA THR A 438 -11.84 17.23 12.21
C THR A 438 -10.42 16.85 12.63
N VAL A 439 -10.09 17.07 13.91
CA VAL A 439 -8.78 16.70 14.48
C VAL A 439 -8.94 15.40 15.26
N LYS A 440 -8.29 14.32 14.82
CA LYS A 440 -8.25 13.05 15.55
C LYS A 440 -7.00 12.98 16.42
N LEU A 441 -7.12 12.42 17.62
CA LEU A 441 -5.99 12.20 18.52
C LEU A 441 -5.43 10.79 18.33
N LEU A 442 -4.32 10.65 17.60
CA LEU A 442 -3.66 9.37 17.41
C LEU A 442 -2.83 9.01 18.65
N ARG A 443 -3.17 7.89 19.30
CA ARG A 443 -2.38 7.35 20.40
C ARG A 443 -1.04 6.81 19.87
N THR A 444 0.05 7.43 20.31
CA THR A 444 1.43 6.99 20.07
C THR A 444 2.10 6.62 21.39
N THR A 445 3.29 6.02 21.35
CA THR A 445 4.08 5.76 22.56
C THR A 445 5.40 6.53 22.50
N GLN A 446 5.76 7.19 23.59
CA GLN A 446 7.06 7.85 23.76
C GLN A 446 7.87 7.08 24.81
N PRO A 447 9.19 6.91 24.67
CA PRO A 447 10.01 6.38 25.75
C PRO A 447 9.85 7.24 27.01
N LEU A 448 9.75 6.59 28.18
CA LEU A 448 9.70 7.28 29.46
C LEU A 448 10.98 8.11 29.67
N ASP A 449 12.14 7.51 29.38
CA ASP A 449 13.44 8.16 29.39
C ASP A 449 14.01 8.28 27.96
N LEU A 450 14.00 9.51 27.43
CA LEU A 450 14.56 9.85 26.13
C LEU A 450 16.09 9.64 26.08
N ASN A 451 16.80 9.85 27.20
CA ASN A 451 18.25 9.73 27.26
C ASN A 451 18.69 8.27 27.25
N ALA A 452 18.05 7.40 28.04
CA ALA A 452 18.28 5.96 27.99
C ALA A 452 17.97 5.39 26.59
N SER A 453 16.87 5.82 25.95
CA SER A 453 16.53 5.40 24.58
C SER A 453 17.58 5.87 23.54
N LYS A 454 18.08 7.11 23.66
CA LYS A 454 19.17 7.61 22.81
C LYS A 454 20.47 6.83 23.03
N ALA A 455 20.82 6.52 24.28
CA ALA A 455 21.99 5.72 24.64
C ALA A 455 21.88 4.29 24.07
N ALA A 456 20.73 3.64 24.24
CA ALA A 456 20.43 2.31 23.68
C ALA A 456 20.46 2.30 22.14
N ASN A 457 19.94 3.35 21.48
CA ASN A 457 20.03 3.46 20.03
C ASN A 457 21.48 3.68 19.56
N LYS A 458 22.28 4.44 20.31
CA LYS A 458 23.71 4.64 20.04
C LYS A 458 24.49 3.33 20.22
N SER A 459 24.22 2.55 21.27
CA SER A 459 24.85 1.24 21.49
C SER A 459 24.46 0.24 20.39
N ARG A 460 23.17 0.14 20.02
CA ARG A 460 22.71 -0.72 18.89
C ARG A 460 23.34 -0.32 17.55
N ARG A 461 23.59 0.97 17.32
CA ARG A 461 24.31 1.42 16.10
C ARG A 461 25.78 0.98 16.14
N LYS A 462 26.47 1.16 17.28
CA LYS A 462 27.85 0.70 17.47
C LYS A 462 27.97 -0.82 17.30
N GLU A 463 27.08 -1.58 17.91
CA GLU A 463 27.05 -3.04 17.81
C GLU A 463 26.80 -3.50 16.36
N ARG A 464 25.83 -2.92 15.65
CA ARG A 464 25.60 -3.23 14.22
C ARG A 464 26.83 -2.93 13.37
N SER A 465 27.51 -1.81 13.62
CA SER A 465 28.75 -1.47 12.93
C SER A 465 29.87 -2.47 13.22
N ALA A 466 30.04 -2.87 14.49
CA ALA A 466 31.02 -3.88 14.89
C ALA A 466 30.72 -5.25 14.25
N ARG A 467 29.46 -5.70 14.27
CA ARG A 467 29.02 -6.94 13.60
C ARG A 467 29.28 -6.89 12.10
N TRP A 468 28.99 -5.76 11.45
CA TRP A 468 29.27 -5.58 10.02
C TRP A 468 30.77 -5.61 9.71
N LYS A 469 31.60 -4.92 10.51
CA LYS A 469 33.07 -4.96 10.38
C LYS A 469 33.62 -6.37 10.60
N LYS A 470 33.12 -7.10 11.60
CA LYS A 470 33.49 -8.51 11.87
C LYS A 470 33.14 -9.40 10.68
N ARG A 471 31.91 -9.31 10.15
CA ARG A 471 31.49 -10.05 8.95
C ARG A 471 32.35 -9.71 7.73
N LYS A 472 32.67 -8.43 7.54
CA LYS A 472 33.57 -7.98 6.46
C LYS A 472 34.98 -8.55 6.59
N MET A 473 35.55 -8.54 7.80
CA MET A 473 36.85 -9.14 8.10
C MET A 473 36.85 -10.65 7.85
N GLN A 474 35.82 -11.37 8.32
CA GLN A 474 35.66 -12.81 8.09
C GLN A 474 35.54 -13.12 6.59
N LEU A 475 34.76 -12.34 5.85
CA LEU A 475 34.64 -12.51 4.39
C LEU A 475 35.99 -12.27 3.68
N GLN A 476 36.74 -11.25 4.10
CA GLN A 476 38.07 -10.99 3.55
C GLN A 476 39.08 -12.12 3.88
N GLN A 477 39.01 -12.69 5.08
CA GLN A 477 39.82 -13.85 5.47
C GLN A 477 39.46 -15.09 4.64
N SER A 478 38.17 -15.36 4.45
CA SER A 478 37.68 -16.45 3.58
C SER A 478 38.13 -16.27 2.12
N ILE A 479 38.07 -15.05 1.58
CA ILE A 479 38.59 -14.77 0.23
C ILE A 479 40.11 -15.00 0.16
N ARG A 480 40.86 -14.66 1.22
CA ARG A 480 42.32 -14.90 1.28
C ARG A 480 42.65 -16.40 1.38
N SER A 481 41.93 -17.17 2.20
CA SER A 481 42.14 -18.62 2.33
C SER A 481 41.82 -19.33 1.01
N LEU A 482 40.69 -19.01 0.37
CA LEU A 482 40.33 -19.56 -0.94
C LEU A 482 41.39 -19.24 -2.01
N ARG A 483 41.95 -18.03 -2.00
CA ARG A 483 43.07 -17.67 -2.90
C ARG A 483 44.34 -18.45 -2.60
N ALA A 484 44.65 -18.73 -1.34
CA ALA A 484 45.79 -19.54 -0.95
C ALA A 484 45.60 -21.00 -1.39
N GLU A 485 44.43 -21.57 -1.14
CA GLU A 485 44.04 -22.93 -1.57
C GLU A 485 44.16 -23.08 -3.09
N LEU A 486 43.63 -22.13 -3.88
CA LEU A 486 43.76 -22.15 -5.34
C LEU A 486 45.23 -22.08 -5.79
N LYS A 487 46.08 -21.30 -5.11
CA LYS A 487 47.51 -21.26 -5.39
C LYS A 487 48.21 -22.59 -5.05
N HIS A 488 47.86 -23.21 -3.92
CA HIS A 488 48.39 -24.52 -3.54
C HIS A 488 47.95 -25.61 -4.52
N ALA A 489 46.68 -25.65 -4.91
CA ALA A 489 46.15 -26.56 -5.92
C ALA A 489 46.83 -26.37 -7.27
N ALA A 490 47.08 -25.13 -7.69
CA ALA A 490 47.81 -24.84 -8.92
C ALA A 490 49.28 -25.30 -8.86
N LYS A 491 49.97 -25.12 -7.72
CA LYS A 491 51.33 -25.64 -7.50
C LYS A 491 51.37 -27.17 -7.52
N ALA A 492 50.43 -27.82 -6.83
CA ALA A 492 50.31 -29.28 -6.81
C ALA A 492 50.08 -29.85 -8.22
N LYS A 493 49.19 -29.23 -9.02
CA LYS A 493 48.99 -29.61 -10.43
C LYS A 493 50.27 -29.47 -11.27
N ARG A 494 51.05 -28.40 -11.07
CA ARG A 494 52.34 -28.22 -11.75
C ARG A 494 53.37 -29.28 -11.34
N GLN A 495 53.44 -29.63 -10.06
CA GLN A 495 54.32 -30.69 -9.56
C GLN A 495 53.92 -32.06 -10.11
N ALA A 496 52.63 -32.40 -10.08
CA ALA A 496 52.12 -33.65 -10.68
C ALA A 496 52.43 -33.73 -12.18
N LYS A 497 52.29 -32.63 -12.92
CA LYS A 497 52.68 -32.58 -14.34
C LYS A 497 54.18 -32.78 -14.54
N LYS A 498 55.03 -32.24 -13.66
CA LYS A 498 56.49 -32.42 -13.72
C LYS A 498 56.90 -33.87 -13.43
N VAL A 499 56.29 -34.51 -12.44
CA VAL A 499 56.55 -35.93 -12.10
C VAL A 499 56.09 -36.86 -13.22
N GLY A 500 54.93 -36.60 -13.84
CA GLY A 500 54.44 -37.40 -14.98
C GLY A 500 55.29 -37.27 -16.26
N GLN A 501 56.02 -36.16 -16.43
CA GLN A 501 56.95 -36.02 -17.57
C GLN A 501 58.24 -36.82 -17.35
N SER A 502 58.75 -36.93 -16.12
CA SER A 502 59.97 -37.70 -15.84
C SER A 502 59.80 -39.23 -15.94
N SER A 503 58.58 -39.76 -15.93
CA SER A 503 58.33 -41.21 -16.00
C SER A 503 58.11 -41.75 -17.41
N THR A 504 58.13 -40.91 -18.44
CA THR A 504 57.94 -41.33 -19.85
C THR A 504 59.25 -41.49 -20.64
N ASP A 505 60.40 -41.15 -20.05
CA ASP A 505 61.73 -41.44 -20.60
C ASP A 505 62.34 -42.73 -20.01
N SER A 506 61.55 -43.80 -19.91
CA SER A 506 62.13 -45.15 -19.82
C SER A 506 62.35 -45.66 -21.24
N PRO A 507 63.60 -45.87 -21.69
CA PRO A 507 63.87 -46.40 -23.01
C PRO A 507 63.25 -47.80 -23.10
N MET A 508 62.42 -48.01 -24.13
CA MET A 508 61.99 -49.35 -24.54
C MET A 508 63.25 -50.19 -24.76
N GLN A 509 63.55 -51.09 -23.83
CA GLN A 509 64.35 -52.27 -24.15
C GLN A 509 63.50 -53.12 -25.10
N ILE A 510 63.90 -53.10 -26.37
CA ILE A 510 63.43 -54.01 -27.40
C ILE A 510 64.22 -55.31 -27.16
N ASP A 511 63.62 -56.27 -26.47
CA ASP A 511 64.13 -57.64 -26.44
C ASP A 511 63.87 -58.29 -27.81
N ALA A 512 64.93 -58.89 -28.36
CA ALA A 512 64.97 -59.63 -29.62
C ALA A 512 65.44 -61.06 -29.35
#